data_AF-A0A961MVV9-F1
#
_entry.id   AF-A0A961MVV9-F1
#
_cell.length_a   1.000
_cell.length_b   1.000
_cell.length_c   1.000
_cell.angle_alpha   90.00
_cell.angle_beta   90.00
_cell.angle_gamma   90.00
#
_symmetry.space_group_name_H-M   'P 1'
#
loop_
_entity.id
_entity.type
_entity.pdbx_description
1 polymer ?
#
loop_
_entity_poly.entity_id
_entity_poly.type
_entity_poly.pdbx_seq_one_letter_code
_entity_poly.pdbx_strand_id
1 'polypeptide(L)' 'MPLTPEQLAEIAEQRATPRMTLRAVSEGMERHLYTAQPVLDHGFVRAIDYMGDDSAIVQAARVSYGAGTRHVQ' A
#
# COMPACT_ATOMS: atom_id res chain seq x y z
N MET A 1 2.91 13.70 20.67
CA MET A 1 4.00 14.53 20.15
C MET A 1 3.89 14.48 18.65
N PRO A 2 3.81 15.64 17.97
CA PRO A 2 3.90 15.68 16.52
C PRO A 2 5.25 15.10 16.06
N LEU A 3 5.28 14.57 14.84
CA LEU A 3 6.54 14.10 14.24
C LEU A 3 7.56 15.22 14.20
N THR A 4 8.82 14.88 14.50
CA THR A 4 9.91 15.84 14.39
C THR A 4 10.19 16.16 12.94
N PRO A 5 10.80 17.32 12.64
CA PRO A 5 11.22 17.66 11.28
C PRO A 5 12.16 16.61 10.67
N GLU A 6 13.04 15.97 11.47
CA GLU A 6 13.90 14.90 10.96
C GLU A 6 13.09 13.68 10.53
N GLN A 7 12.08 13.28 11.32
CA GLN A 7 11.22 12.14 10.99
C GLN A 7 10.40 12.40 9.71
N LEU A 8 9.93 13.63 9.51
CA LEU A 8 9.23 14.02 8.29
C LEU A 8 10.15 14.00 7.07
N ALA A 9 11.40 14.45 7.22
CA ALA A 9 12.40 14.39 6.17
C ALA A 9 12.74 12.94 5.78
N GLU A 10 12.91 12.05 6.76
CA GLU A 10 13.14 10.62 6.53
C GLU A 10 11.98 9.96 5.76
N ILE A 11 10.74 10.28 6.13
CA ILE A 11 9.54 9.79 5.40
C ILE A 11 9.55 10.29 3.95
N ALA A 12 9.88 11.57 3.72
CA ALA A 12 9.93 12.13 2.38
C ALA A 12 11.02 11.45 1.53
N GLU A 13 12.19 11.19 2.10
CA GLU A 13 13.28 10.48 1.44
C GLU A 13 12.89 9.05 1.06
N GLN A 14 12.25 8.31 1.98
CA GLN A 14 11.73 6.95 1.73
C GLN A 14 10.75 6.92 0.55
N ARG A 15 9.95 7.97 0.38
CA ARG A 15 8.96 8.09 -0.71
C ARG A 15 9.54 8.62 -2.02
N ALA A 16 10.71 9.26 -2.00
CA ALA A 16 11.28 9.89 -3.17
C ALA A 16 11.86 8.88 -4.20
N THR A 17 12.09 7.63 -3.79
CA THR A 17 12.78 6.62 -4.60
C THR A 17 11.92 5.37 -4.84
N PRO A 18 10.86 5.45 -5.68
CA PRO A 18 10.08 4.27 -6.03
C PRO A 18 10.93 3.25 -6.80
N ARG A 19 10.64 1.97 -6.60
CA ARG A 19 11.32 0.86 -7.29
C ARG A 19 10.34 0.09 -8.16
N MET A 20 10.77 -0.29 -9.36
CA MET A 20 10.02 -1.21 -10.19
C MET A 20 10.02 -2.61 -9.57
N THR A 21 8.88 -3.28 -9.61
CA THR A 21 8.68 -4.60 -9.01
C THR A 21 7.72 -5.44 -9.85
N LEU A 22 7.82 -6.77 -9.70
CA LEU A 22 6.87 -7.73 -10.27
C LEU A 22 5.69 -8.03 -9.32
N ARG A 23 5.73 -7.52 -8.08
CA ARG A 23 4.61 -7.65 -7.13
C ARG A 23 3.39 -6.90 -7.66
N ALA A 24 2.20 -7.35 -7.28
CA ALA A 24 0.97 -6.60 -7.50
C ALA A 24 1.08 -5.20 -6.86
N VAL A 25 0.71 -4.16 -7.61
CA VAL A 25 0.79 -2.76 -7.18
C VAL A 25 -0.62 -2.20 -7.05
N SER A 26 -1.01 -1.86 -5.82
CA SER A 26 -2.28 -1.20 -5.54
C SER A 26 -2.07 0.31 -5.56
N GLU A 27 -2.52 0.99 -6.62
CA GLU A 27 -2.41 2.46 -6.75
C GLU A 27 -2.98 3.20 -5.54
N GLY A 28 -4.06 2.67 -4.96
CA GLY A 28 -4.66 3.19 -3.74
C GLY A 28 -3.67 3.14 -2.57
N MET A 29 -3.07 1.98 -2.32
CA MET A 29 -2.13 1.78 -1.20
C MET A 29 -0.79 2.48 -1.42
N GLU A 30 -0.30 2.58 -2.66
CA GLU A 30 0.94 3.32 -2.99
C GLU A 30 0.90 4.77 -2.51
N ARG A 31 -0.26 5.43 -2.60
CA ARG A 31 -0.41 6.81 -2.09
C ARG A 31 -0.20 6.90 -0.57
N HIS A 32 -0.54 5.84 0.15
CA HIS A 32 -0.48 5.77 1.61
C HIS A 32 0.85 5.24 2.15
N LEU A 33 1.62 4.47 1.37
CA LEU A 33 2.89 3.90 1.81
C LEU A 33 3.83 4.96 2.42
N TYR A 34 4.38 4.62 3.58
CA TYR A 34 5.26 5.44 4.41
C TYR A 34 4.66 6.75 4.95
N THR A 35 3.43 7.10 4.59
CA THR A 35 2.76 8.27 5.19
C THR A 35 2.44 7.96 6.64
N ALA A 36 2.94 8.79 7.55
CA ALA A 36 2.49 8.76 8.92
C ALA A 36 1.17 9.54 9.07
N GLN A 37 0.12 8.84 9.50
CA GLN A 37 -1.18 9.40 9.83
C GLN A 37 -1.24 9.61 11.34
N PRO A 38 -1.27 10.85 11.86
CA PRO A 38 -1.36 11.10 13.30
C PRO A 38 -2.63 10.46 13.88
N VAL A 39 -2.49 9.83 15.05
CA VAL A 39 -3.60 9.19 15.77
C VAL A 39 -3.50 9.58 17.24
N LEU A 40 -4.57 10.17 17.76
CA LEU A 40 -4.61 10.75 19.11
C LEU A 40 -3.50 11.80 19.31
N ASP A 41 -3.10 12.01 20.57
CA ASP A 41 -2.20 13.10 20.95
C ASP A 41 -0.72 12.74 20.74
N HIS A 42 -0.38 11.44 20.71
CA HIS A 42 1.01 10.96 20.69
C HIS A 42 1.28 9.81 19.71
N GLY A 43 0.27 9.29 19.05
CA GLY A 43 0.44 8.17 18.12
C GLY A 43 0.44 8.61 16.66
N PHE A 44 0.86 7.69 15.81
CA PHE A 44 0.56 7.70 14.38
C PHE A 44 0.51 6.27 13.86
N VAL A 45 -0.14 6.08 12.73
CA VAL A 45 -0.15 4.82 11.98
C VAL A 45 0.52 5.04 10.64
N ARG A 46 1.33 4.08 10.20
CA ARG A 46 2.05 4.16 8.93
C ARG A 46 1.99 2.81 8.22
N ALA A 47 1.58 2.83 6.95
CA ALA A 47 1.67 1.65 6.09
C ALA A 47 3.13 1.43 5.68
N ILE A 48 3.68 0.24 5.94
CA ILE A 48 5.07 -0.12 5.62
C ILE A 48 5.15 -0.99 4.37
N ASP A 49 4.21 -1.93 4.23
CA ASP A 49 4.08 -2.81 3.08
C ASP A 49 2.61 -3.26 2.95
N TYR A 50 2.26 -3.79 1.79
CA TYR A 50 0.99 -4.45 1.53
C TYR A 50 1.20 -5.66 0.62
N MET A 51 0.27 -6.61 0.65
CA MET A 51 0.35 -7.83 -0.17
C MET A 51 -0.91 -7.95 -1.03
N GLY A 52 -0.72 -7.86 -2.34
CA GLY A 52 -1.80 -7.99 -3.31
C GLY A 52 -2.56 -6.67 -3.59
N ASP A 53 -3.51 -6.78 -4.50
CA ASP A 53 -4.46 -5.74 -4.87
C ASP A 53 -5.87 -6.38 -5.00
N ASP A 54 -6.83 -5.64 -5.53
CA ASP A 54 -8.21 -6.13 -5.72
C ASP A 54 -8.26 -7.42 -6.57
N SER A 55 -7.33 -7.58 -7.52
CA SER A 55 -7.26 -8.77 -8.37
C SER A 55 -6.81 -10.01 -7.59
N ALA A 56 -5.95 -9.83 -6.58
CA ALA A 56 -5.50 -10.92 -5.70
C ALA A 56 -6.66 -11.52 -4.89
N ILE A 57 -7.64 -10.69 -4.49
CA ILE A 57 -8.86 -11.17 -3.81
C ILE A 57 -9.65 -12.09 -4.75
N VAL A 58 -9.85 -11.66 -6.00
CA VAL A 58 -10.59 -12.43 -7.01
C VAL A 58 -9.85 -13.73 -7.34
N GLN A 59 -8.53 -13.69 -7.50
CA GLN A 59 -7.70 -14.88 -7.75
C GLN A 59 -7.74 -15.86 -6.59
N ALA A 60 -7.67 -15.39 -5.34
CA ALA A 60 -7.74 -16.25 -4.17
C ALA A 60 -9.12 -16.92 -4.03
N ALA A 61 -10.20 -16.18 -4.33
CA ALA A 61 -11.56 -16.71 -4.24
C ALA A 61 -11.91 -17.68 -5.38
N ARG A 62 -11.34 -17.48 -6.57
CA ARG A 62 -11.59 -18.32 -7.75
C ARG A 62 -10.58 -19.45 -7.84
N VAL A 63 -10.89 -20.56 -7.18
CA VAL A 63 -10.04 -21.77 -7.17
C VAL A 63 -9.95 -22.47 -8.54
N SER A 64 -10.82 -22.14 -9.50
CA SER A 64 -11.02 -22.97 -10.70
C SER A 64 -10.74 -22.31 -12.05
N TYR A 65 -10.62 -20.98 -12.16
CA TYR A 65 -10.38 -20.34 -13.46
C TYR A 65 -9.50 -19.10 -13.31
N GLY A 66 -8.28 -19.19 -13.85
CA GLY A 66 -7.26 -18.13 -13.80
C GLY A 66 -7.65 -16.86 -14.56
N ALA A 67 -6.69 -15.95 -14.66
CA ALA A 67 -6.83 -14.65 -15.32
C ALA A 67 -7.40 -14.81 -16.75
N GLY A 68 -8.61 -14.27 -16.98
CA GLY A 68 -9.28 -14.29 -18.29
C GLY A 68 -10.71 -14.81 -18.31
N THR A 69 -11.23 -15.42 -17.24
CA THR A 69 -12.63 -15.85 -17.19
C THR A 69 -13.56 -14.71 -16.76
N ARG A 70 -14.15 -14.08 -17.78
CA ARG A 70 -15.01 -12.90 -17.68
C ARG A 70 -16.37 -13.21 -17.07
N HIS A 71 -16.89 -12.16 -16.43
CA HIS A 71 -18.28 -11.87 -16.08
C HIS A 71 -19.34 -12.77 -16.75
N VAL A 72 -20.16 -13.40 -15.92
CA VAL A 72 -21.54 -13.71 -16.30
C VAL A 72 -22.28 -12.38 -16.29
N GLN A 73 -23.02 -12.09 -17.36
CA GLN A 73 -23.86 -10.90 -17.52
C GLN A 73 -24.89 -10.79 -16.39
#